data_AF-A0AA95MV11-F1
#
_entry.id   AF-A0AA95MV11-F1
#
_cell.length_a   1.000
_cell.length_b   1.000
_cell.length_c   1.000
_cell.angle_alpha   90.00
_cell.angle_beta   90.00
_cell.angle_gamma   90.00
#
_symmetry.space_group_name_H-M   'P 1'
#
loop_
_entity.id
_entity.type
_entity.pdbx_description
1 polymer ?
#
loop_
_entity_poly.entity_id
_entity_poly.type
_entity_poly.pdbx_seq_one_letter_code
_entity_poly.pdbx_strand_id
1 'polypeptide(L)'
;MQVHAAIEYTTLTCQKRQESGGDEPYLWTFFFQLDGSTIKQTTPNAYRFTGNVKVATGSGSHRNIGREVSPGVYRIPPSVGRHECTLRSIPVEILGFKVNIPGILVSLVILMEEDAISDSAIEAGHTALQHFLESRFNEFINNITEEQVNTARLEVSELRPELSGDLLALAKEGFIQMFIKFADSIKNAASEFTRKYIIEASGIFDIIPTAIDPDDQIADVRFVFNEQQINGESGSLLLTPLISTEDGKVTASYYLIGQVTSRLQRVGNDIIHSTSRLDRVKFDSSEFIVNQPEIPCMDQGTIIKWSLYKSSFKDEIHFTYPFVNVEWAINDIRLYSTEGTIEFDTSCSFDEFDMPQNFVKTRTENRRVKIRYVIIDGGAKGKFLHLYNNPEDGNFDYIVTWKAVSKLGQDLLHGMEYISNYAYELEIDPIFLKKYFQCLLRQSGVDIYRNVRSKKFNIKDLMDPQPKFRQYEDIMKIMDQIHTGGLLSNDELFTIKQFIANKFNIKA
;
A
#
# COMPACT_ATOMS: atom_id res chain seq x y z
N MET A 1 0.44 -1.09 -0.47
CA MET A 1 0.44 0.29 0.04
C MET A 1 1.86 0.61 0.41
N GLN A 2 2.21 1.88 0.55
CA GLN A 2 3.50 2.29 1.07
C GLN A 2 3.31 3.42 2.07
N VAL A 3 4.26 3.57 3.00
CA VAL A 3 4.26 4.64 3.99
C VAL A 3 5.34 5.63 3.61
N HIS A 4 4.95 6.85 3.26
CA HIS A 4 5.90 7.95 3.21
C HIS A 4 6.21 8.38 4.63
N ALA A 5 7.44 8.24 5.08
CA ALA A 5 7.87 8.56 6.43
C ALA A 5 8.92 9.68 6.39
N ALA A 6 8.85 10.60 7.35
CA ALA A 6 9.86 11.61 7.56
C ALA A 6 10.25 11.67 9.04
N ILE A 7 11.55 11.60 9.30
CA ILE A 7 12.13 11.86 10.62
C ILE A 7 12.81 13.22 10.58
N GLU A 8 12.60 14.03 11.62
CA GLU A 8 13.16 15.37 11.72
C GLU A 8 13.59 15.65 13.15
N TYR A 9 14.89 15.84 13.36
CA TYR A 9 15.45 16.41 14.58
C TYR A 9 15.44 17.93 14.48
N THR A 10 14.83 18.59 15.46
CA THR A 10 14.57 20.03 15.40
C THR A 10 15.44 20.81 16.37
N THR A 11 15.70 20.27 17.56
CA THR A 11 16.53 20.95 18.56
C THR A 11 17.38 20.00 19.39
N LEU A 12 18.56 20.48 19.76
CA LEU A 12 19.43 19.91 20.78
C LEU A 12 19.44 20.85 21.99
N THR A 13 19.13 20.36 23.19
CA THR A 13 19.18 21.17 24.42
C THR A 13 20.36 20.74 25.27
N CYS A 14 21.33 21.63 25.50
CA CYS A 14 22.40 21.42 26.46
C CYS A 14 21.90 21.76 27.87
N GLN A 15 21.90 20.80 28.79
CA GLN A 15 21.63 21.04 30.22
C GLN A 15 22.92 21.18 31.03
N LYS A 16 23.92 20.36 30.71
CA LYS A 16 25.21 20.36 31.38
C LYS A 16 26.31 20.14 30.34
N ARG A 17 27.31 21.01 30.36
CA ARG A 17 28.53 20.94 29.54
C ARG A 17 29.55 19.98 30.15
N GLN A 18 30.40 19.41 29.32
CA GLN A 18 31.58 18.66 29.76
C GLN A 18 32.63 19.62 30.33
N GLU A 19 32.88 20.74 29.65
CA GLU A 19 34.01 21.60 29.95
C GLU A 19 33.65 23.02 30.42
N SER A 20 34.60 23.64 31.14
CA SER A 20 34.44 25.03 31.62
C SER A 20 34.59 26.08 30.50
N GLY A 21 35.24 25.71 29.39
CA GLY A 21 35.48 26.57 28.22
C GLY A 21 34.26 26.75 27.30
N GLY A 22 33.25 25.89 27.43
CA GLY A 22 32.21 25.73 26.41
C GLY A 22 32.36 24.36 25.75
N ASP A 23 31.25 23.79 25.31
CA ASP A 23 31.26 22.64 24.42
C ASP A 23 30.99 23.20 22.99
N GLU A 24 31.60 22.64 21.94
CA GLU A 24 31.41 22.96 20.52
C GLU A 24 30.79 21.75 19.77
N PRO A 25 29.55 21.33 20.10
CA PRO A 25 29.02 20.09 19.60
C PRO A 25 28.65 20.17 18.12
N TYR A 26 28.84 19.04 17.45
CA TYR A 26 28.29 18.76 16.13
C TYR A 26 27.61 17.38 16.09
N LEU A 27 26.74 17.17 15.10
CA LEU A 27 25.91 15.96 15.00
C LEU A 27 26.22 15.13 13.77
N TRP A 28 26.42 13.83 13.93
CA TRP A 28 26.33 12.88 12.83
C TRP A 28 24.99 12.15 12.89
N THR A 29 24.28 12.12 11.77
CA THR A 29 22.99 11.44 11.65
C THR A 29 23.04 10.42 10.53
N PHE A 30 22.59 9.20 10.84
CA PHE A 30 22.56 8.08 9.90
C PHE A 30 21.17 7.47 9.89
N PHE A 31 20.56 7.41 8.71
CA PHE A 31 19.21 6.90 8.52
C PHE A 31 19.24 5.64 7.66
N PHE A 32 18.54 4.60 8.12
CA PHE A 32 18.51 3.29 7.48
C PHE A 32 17.09 2.93 7.09
N GLN A 33 16.90 2.60 5.81
CA GLN A 33 15.65 2.06 5.30
C GLN A 33 15.76 0.53 5.14
N LEU A 34 15.06 -0.20 6.00
CA LEU A 34 15.05 -1.67 6.04
C LEU A 34 13.66 -2.15 5.63
N ASP A 35 13.45 -2.37 4.33
CA ASP A 35 12.11 -2.53 3.78
C ASP A 35 12.09 -3.44 2.54
N GLY A 36 10.92 -3.69 1.94
CA GLY A 36 10.79 -4.59 0.79
C GLY A 36 11.52 -4.14 -0.48
N SER A 37 12.10 -2.94 -0.51
CA SER A 37 12.97 -2.47 -1.58
C SER A 37 14.44 -2.80 -1.33
N THR A 38 14.88 -2.84 -0.06
CA THR A 38 16.26 -3.10 0.34
C THR A 38 16.51 -4.53 0.81
N ILE A 39 15.46 -5.26 1.21
CA ILE A 39 15.54 -6.64 1.70
C ILE A 39 14.69 -7.54 0.81
N LYS A 40 15.30 -8.61 0.30
CA LYS A 40 14.60 -9.62 -0.49
C LYS A 40 14.90 -11.02 0.03
N GLN A 41 13.87 -11.82 0.22
CA GLN A 41 14.04 -13.25 0.44
C GLN A 41 14.33 -13.93 -0.90
N THR A 42 15.37 -14.77 -0.96
CA THR A 42 15.77 -15.45 -2.19
C THR A 42 15.04 -16.78 -2.34
N THR A 43 14.34 -16.99 -3.46
CA THR A 43 13.77 -18.30 -3.77
C THR A 43 14.82 -19.22 -4.38
N PRO A 44 14.83 -20.53 -4.07
CA PRO A 44 13.81 -21.28 -3.30
C PRO A 44 14.08 -21.37 -1.79
N ASN A 45 15.15 -20.75 -1.25
CA ASN A 45 15.50 -20.88 0.16
C ASN A 45 14.78 -19.83 1.01
N ALA A 46 13.72 -20.24 1.71
CA ALA A 46 12.93 -19.40 2.62
C ALA A 46 13.72 -18.75 3.77
N TYR A 47 14.98 -19.10 4.00
CA TYR A 47 15.78 -18.50 5.06
C TYR A 47 16.98 -17.72 4.55
N ARG A 48 17.15 -17.58 3.24
CA ARG A 48 18.21 -16.78 2.66
C ARG A 48 17.67 -15.43 2.22
N PHE A 49 18.31 -14.37 2.71
CA PHE A 49 17.96 -13.00 2.39
C PHE A 49 19.11 -12.32 1.63
N THR A 50 18.77 -11.32 0.84
CA THR A 50 19.72 -10.38 0.25
C THR A 50 19.40 -8.97 0.71
N GLY A 51 20.41 -8.29 1.25
CA GLY A 51 20.36 -6.89 1.63
C GLY A 51 21.03 -6.01 0.58
N ASN A 52 20.42 -4.85 0.32
CA ASN A 52 21.04 -3.70 -0.34
C ASN A 52 20.61 -2.42 0.37
N VAL A 53 20.82 -2.41 1.69
CA VAL A 53 20.56 -1.26 2.54
C VAL A 53 21.53 -0.15 2.17
N LYS A 54 20.98 1.06 2.02
CA LYS A 54 21.71 2.31 1.86
C LYS A 54 21.53 3.15 3.11
N VAL A 55 22.59 3.84 3.51
CA VAL A 55 22.58 4.74 4.65
C VAL A 55 22.54 6.15 4.11
N ALA A 56 21.46 6.88 4.43
CA ALA A 56 21.39 8.30 4.18
C ALA A 56 21.98 9.05 5.38
N THR A 57 22.65 10.17 5.13
CA THR A 57 23.32 10.96 6.16
C THR A 57 23.01 12.45 6.02
N GLY A 58 23.08 13.18 7.14
CA GLY A 58 23.16 14.64 7.13
C GLY A 58 24.59 15.14 6.85
N SER A 59 24.80 16.46 6.82
CA SER A 59 26.16 17.03 6.78
C SER A 59 26.93 16.69 8.07
N GLY A 60 28.16 16.19 7.96
CA GLY A 60 28.94 15.68 9.10
C GLY A 60 30.03 16.61 9.63
N SER A 61 30.32 17.71 8.96
CA SER A 61 31.39 18.65 9.34
C SER A 61 31.14 19.30 10.69
N HIS A 62 32.19 19.91 11.24
CA HIS A 62 32.06 20.83 12.36
C HIS A 62 31.03 21.92 12.08
N ARG A 63 30.53 22.49 13.17
CA ARG A 63 29.61 23.63 13.14
C ARG A 63 28.27 23.39 12.43
N ASN A 64 27.92 22.13 12.18
CA ASN A 64 26.68 21.79 11.49
C ASN A 64 25.41 22.11 12.31
N ILE A 65 25.56 22.40 13.61
CA ILE A 65 24.48 22.87 14.50
C ILE A 65 24.79 24.18 15.25
N GLY A 66 25.94 24.81 15.05
CA GLY A 66 26.35 25.98 15.85
C GLY A 66 27.86 26.21 15.88
N ARG A 67 28.37 26.97 16.86
CA ARG A 67 29.82 27.10 17.11
C ARG A 67 30.11 26.75 18.56
N GLU A 68 29.63 27.57 19.49
CA GLU A 68 29.76 27.31 20.92
C GLU A 68 28.37 27.13 21.54
N VAL A 69 28.17 26.06 22.31
CA VAL A 69 26.93 25.86 23.08
C VAL A 69 27.12 26.24 24.54
N SER A 70 26.37 27.22 25.02
CA SER A 70 25.96 27.37 26.43
C SER A 70 24.85 26.42 26.82
N PRO A 71 24.61 26.13 28.11
CA PRO A 71 23.34 25.54 28.53
C PRO A 71 22.18 26.32 27.89
N GLY A 72 21.33 25.65 27.13
CA GLY A 72 20.42 26.30 26.18
C GLY A 72 19.91 25.39 25.08
N VAL A 73 19.13 25.96 24.15
CA VAL A 73 18.47 25.24 23.06
C VAL A 73 19.08 25.66 21.72
N TYR A 74 19.52 24.66 20.95
CA TYR A 74 20.15 24.82 19.64
C TYR A 74 19.26 24.22 18.57
N ARG A 75 19.11 24.95 17.45
CA ARG A 75 18.32 24.48 16.33
C ARG A 75 19.15 23.58 15.44
N ILE A 76 18.62 22.40 15.13
CA ILE A 76 19.23 21.48 14.19
C ILE A 76 18.74 21.84 12.77
N PRO A 77 19.64 22.14 11.82
CA PRO A 77 19.24 22.41 10.45
C PRO A 77 18.66 21.14 9.78
N PRO A 78 17.69 21.27 8.86
CA PRO A 78 17.16 20.11 8.13
C PRO A 78 18.24 19.32 7.37
N SER A 79 19.32 19.97 6.90
CA SER A 79 20.44 19.29 6.24
C SER A 79 21.23 18.34 7.15
N VAL A 80 21.05 18.45 8.47
CA VAL A 80 21.63 17.54 9.48
C VAL A 80 20.56 16.60 10.00
N GLY A 81 19.40 17.14 10.38
CA GLY A 81 18.42 16.42 11.20
C GLY A 81 17.27 15.76 10.46
N ARG A 82 17.10 15.96 9.14
CA ARG A 82 15.90 15.51 8.42
C ARG A 82 16.20 14.44 7.38
N HIS A 83 15.38 13.39 7.38
CA HIS A 83 15.37 12.38 6.33
C HIS A 83 13.95 11.97 5.99
N GLU A 84 13.70 11.79 4.68
CA GLU A 84 12.42 11.32 4.15
C GLU A 84 12.65 10.07 3.33
N CYS A 85 11.77 9.09 3.51
CA CYS A 85 11.82 7.83 2.77
C CYS A 85 10.42 7.28 2.53
N THR A 86 10.34 6.23 1.73
CA THR A 86 9.10 5.49 1.49
C THR A 86 9.28 4.05 1.91
N LEU A 87 8.67 3.68 3.04
CA LEU A 87 8.70 2.32 3.55
C LEU A 87 7.72 1.42 2.81
N ARG A 88 8.21 0.23 2.44
CA ARG A 88 7.44 -0.86 1.86
C ARG A 88 7.54 -2.09 2.74
N SER A 89 6.43 -2.78 2.92
CA SER A 89 6.44 -4.07 3.63
C SER A 89 7.40 -5.06 2.97
N ILE A 90 8.12 -5.85 3.77
CA ILE A 90 9.03 -6.90 3.32
C ILE A 90 8.21 -8.20 3.11
N PRO A 91 7.99 -8.64 1.86
CA PRO A 91 7.32 -9.90 1.61
C PRO A 91 8.29 -11.06 1.92
N VAL A 92 7.87 -11.96 2.80
CA VAL A 92 8.64 -13.15 3.17
C VAL A 92 7.74 -14.37 3.23
N GLU A 93 8.30 -15.54 3.01
CA GLU A 93 7.67 -16.83 3.23
C GLU A 93 8.26 -17.45 4.49
N ILE A 94 7.44 -17.61 5.53
CA ILE A 94 7.83 -18.22 6.79
C ILE A 94 6.92 -19.42 7.05
N LEU A 95 7.51 -20.59 7.28
CA LEU A 95 6.77 -21.85 7.49
C LEU A 95 5.78 -22.18 6.34
N GLY A 96 6.12 -21.82 5.10
CA GLY A 96 5.26 -22.00 3.92
C GLY A 96 4.15 -20.95 3.76
N PHE A 97 4.08 -19.96 4.65
CA PHE A 97 3.10 -18.87 4.58
C PHE A 97 3.75 -17.59 4.07
N LYS A 98 3.19 -17.02 3.00
CA LYS A 98 3.55 -15.67 2.55
C LYS A 98 2.99 -14.64 3.50
N VAL A 99 3.87 -13.81 4.05
CA VAL A 99 3.54 -12.73 4.97
C VAL A 99 4.29 -11.46 4.64
N ASN A 100 3.69 -10.34 5.01
CA ASN A 100 4.31 -9.04 4.96
C ASN A 100 4.80 -8.67 6.37
N ILE A 101 6.09 -8.38 6.47
CA ILE A 101 6.73 -7.78 7.65
C ILE A 101 6.73 -6.26 7.43
N PRO A 102 6.44 -5.43 8.45
CA PRO A 102 6.48 -3.98 8.29
C PRO A 102 7.90 -3.52 7.95
N GLY A 103 8.01 -2.56 7.04
CA GLY A 103 9.27 -1.84 6.83
C GLY A 103 9.73 -1.14 8.11
N ILE A 104 11.04 -1.00 8.29
CA ILE A 104 11.68 -0.44 9.48
C ILE A 104 12.56 0.74 9.05
N LEU A 105 12.37 1.88 9.72
CA LEU A 105 13.23 3.05 9.67
C LEU A 105 14.08 3.07 10.94
N VAL A 106 15.40 3.04 10.79
CA VAL A 106 16.34 3.23 11.90
C VAL A 106 16.99 4.59 11.75
N SER A 107 17.23 5.27 12.86
CA SER A 107 18.06 6.47 12.91
C SER A 107 19.09 6.32 14.02
N LEU A 108 20.35 6.59 13.70
CA LEU A 108 21.45 6.68 14.65
C LEU A 108 21.95 8.13 14.66
N VAL A 109 22.05 8.71 15.85
CA VAL A 109 22.56 10.06 16.05
C VAL A 109 23.75 9.98 16.98
N ILE A 110 24.89 10.53 16.56
CA ILE A 110 26.12 10.62 17.34
C ILE A 110 26.39 12.11 17.56
N LEU A 111 26.51 12.48 18.84
CA LEU A 111 26.88 13.80 19.29
C LEU A 111 28.38 13.81 19.58
N MET A 112 29.09 14.70 18.89
CA MET A 112 30.54 14.84 18.92
C MET A 112 30.92 16.23 19.40
N GLU A 113 32.13 16.37 19.95
CA GLU A 113 32.76 17.63 20.37
C GLU A 113 33.80 18.08 19.33
N GLU A 114 33.77 19.35 18.89
CA GLU A 114 34.76 19.95 17.96
C GLU A 114 36.04 20.30 18.71
N ASP A 115 37.16 19.66 18.34
CA ASP A 115 38.49 19.93 18.88
C ASP A 115 39.48 20.31 17.76
N ALA A 116 40.74 19.85 17.84
CA ALA A 116 41.80 20.26 16.92
C ALA A 116 41.76 19.56 15.55
N ILE A 117 40.75 18.74 15.27
CA ILE A 117 40.68 17.94 14.04
C ILE A 117 40.20 18.80 12.87
N SER A 118 40.77 18.59 11.68
CA SER A 118 40.31 19.33 10.51
C SER A 118 38.94 18.84 10.01
N ASP A 119 38.12 19.75 9.50
CA ASP A 119 36.84 19.44 8.82
C ASP A 119 36.96 18.30 7.80
N SER A 120 38.07 18.27 7.04
CA SER A 120 38.32 17.24 6.03
C SER A 120 38.52 15.84 6.64
N ALA A 121 39.13 15.74 7.82
CA ALA A 121 39.32 14.47 8.51
C ALA A 121 38.00 14.01 9.16
N ILE A 122 37.21 14.94 9.71
CA ILE A 122 35.87 14.68 10.24
C ILE A 122 34.93 14.15 9.15
N GLU A 123 34.88 14.78 7.99
CA GLU A 123 34.05 14.30 6.87
C GLU A 123 34.54 12.95 6.32
N ALA A 124 35.85 12.71 6.30
CA ALA A 124 36.40 11.41 5.93
C ALA A 124 35.97 10.32 6.92
N GLY A 125 36.01 10.61 8.23
CA GLY A 125 35.54 9.71 9.28
C GLY A 125 34.04 9.45 9.21
N HIS A 126 33.24 10.51 9.01
CA HIS A 126 31.80 10.42 8.81
C HIS A 126 31.43 9.51 7.62
N THR A 127 32.12 9.69 6.48
CA THR A 127 31.95 8.88 5.27
C THR A 127 32.38 7.42 5.49
N ALA A 128 33.51 7.20 6.17
CA ALA A 128 33.98 5.85 6.48
C ALA A 128 33.01 5.10 7.41
N LEU A 129 32.45 5.80 8.40
CA LEU A 129 31.43 5.25 9.29
C LEU A 129 30.16 4.92 8.51
N GLN A 130 29.69 5.79 7.61
CA GLN A 130 28.56 5.48 6.73
C GLN A 130 28.77 4.17 5.96
N HIS A 131 29.93 3.98 5.32
CA HIS A 131 30.25 2.76 4.58
C HIS A 131 30.38 1.52 5.47
N PHE A 132 30.94 1.68 6.67
CA PHE A 132 30.99 0.62 7.67
C PHE A 132 29.58 0.18 8.05
N LEU A 133 28.70 1.13 8.39
CA LEU A 133 27.32 0.89 8.77
C LEU A 133 26.54 0.18 7.64
N GLU A 134 26.64 0.68 6.40
CA GLU A 134 26.06 0.03 5.22
C GLU A 134 26.53 -1.42 5.08
N SER A 135 27.83 -1.65 5.19
CA SER A 135 28.43 -2.97 5.02
C SER A 135 27.92 -3.94 6.09
N ARG A 136 27.85 -3.49 7.35
CA ARG A 136 27.41 -4.33 8.48
C ARG A 136 25.94 -4.71 8.37
N PHE A 137 25.05 -3.78 8.00
CA PHE A 137 23.63 -4.11 7.77
C PHE A 137 23.46 -5.13 6.65
N ASN A 138 24.17 -4.94 5.54
CA ASN A 138 24.08 -5.87 4.41
C ASN A 138 24.67 -7.24 4.76
N GLU A 139 25.79 -7.30 5.48
CA GLU A 139 26.37 -8.54 6.00
C GLU A 139 25.40 -9.26 6.92
N PHE A 140 24.79 -8.55 7.88
CA PHE A 140 23.79 -9.12 8.78
C PHE A 140 22.62 -9.73 8.01
N ILE A 141 22.01 -8.98 7.08
CA ILE A 141 20.87 -9.46 6.29
C ILE A 141 21.26 -10.68 5.45
N ASN A 142 22.42 -10.64 4.78
CA ASN A 142 22.89 -11.72 3.92
C ASN A 142 23.22 -13.01 4.71
N ASN A 143 23.47 -12.90 6.01
CA ASN A 143 23.82 -13.98 6.91
C ASN A 143 22.68 -14.41 7.84
N ILE A 144 21.45 -13.89 7.67
CA ILE A 144 20.28 -14.38 8.40
C ILE A 144 20.11 -15.88 8.13
N THR A 145 19.99 -16.68 9.19
CA THR A 145 19.78 -18.13 9.12
C THR A 145 18.41 -18.55 9.65
N GLU A 146 17.98 -19.77 9.31
CA GLU A 146 16.77 -20.39 9.88
C GLU A 146 16.82 -20.45 11.41
N GLU A 147 17.97 -20.81 11.97
CA GLU A 147 18.17 -20.90 13.41
C GLU A 147 17.95 -19.56 14.11
N GLN A 148 18.44 -18.46 13.52
CA GLN A 148 18.24 -17.12 14.08
C GLN A 148 16.78 -16.69 14.03
N VAL A 149 16.08 -16.95 12.91
CA VAL A 149 14.63 -16.68 12.79
C VAL A 149 13.84 -17.49 13.82
N ASN A 150 14.18 -18.77 13.99
CA ASN A 150 13.53 -19.64 14.97
C ASN A 150 13.81 -19.23 16.42
N THR A 151 15.05 -18.83 16.72
CA THR A 151 15.44 -18.35 18.05
C THR A 151 14.67 -17.09 18.40
N ALA A 152 14.66 -16.10 17.50
CA ALA A 152 13.93 -14.86 17.72
C ALA A 152 12.41 -15.10 17.91
N ARG A 153 11.83 -16.05 17.18
CA ARG A 153 10.43 -16.47 17.37
C ARG A 153 10.18 -17.04 18.77
N LEU A 154 11.08 -17.88 19.27
CA LEU A 154 10.97 -18.47 20.61
C LEU A 154 11.10 -17.41 21.70
N GLU A 155 12.08 -16.52 21.59
CA GLU A 155 12.24 -15.39 22.53
C GLU A 155 10.98 -14.51 22.60
N VAL A 156 10.38 -14.20 21.45
CA VAL A 156 9.12 -13.44 21.42
C VAL A 156 7.97 -14.22 22.07
N SER A 157 7.92 -15.55 21.91
CA SER A 157 6.87 -16.36 22.54
C SER A 157 6.92 -16.32 24.07
N GLU A 158 8.12 -16.17 24.64
CA GLU A 158 8.31 -15.98 26.08
C GLU A 158 7.92 -14.56 26.53
N LEU A 159 8.26 -13.54 25.73
CA LEU A 159 7.96 -12.14 26.03
C LEU A 159 6.49 -11.76 25.80
N ARG A 160 5.81 -12.45 24.88
CA ARG A 160 4.45 -12.15 24.42
C ARG A 160 3.58 -13.41 24.45
N PRO A 161 3.23 -13.92 25.64
CA PRO A 161 2.45 -15.14 25.77
C PRO A 161 1.05 -15.04 25.14
N GLU A 162 0.51 -13.83 24.95
CA GLU A 162 -0.73 -13.58 24.22
C GLU A 162 -0.66 -13.98 22.74
N LEU A 163 0.55 -14.10 22.17
CA LEU A 163 0.78 -14.54 20.79
C LEU A 163 1.06 -16.04 20.67
N SER A 164 1.12 -16.79 21.78
CA SER A 164 1.54 -18.21 21.82
C SER A 164 0.75 -19.16 20.90
N GLY A 165 -0.46 -18.78 20.47
CA GLY A 165 -1.30 -19.54 19.52
C GLY A 165 -1.20 -19.06 18.06
N ASP A 166 -0.55 -17.92 17.80
CA ASP A 166 -0.38 -17.33 16.47
C ASP A 166 1.09 -17.38 16.06
N LEU A 167 1.50 -18.53 15.53
CA LEU A 167 2.85 -18.77 15.00
C LEU A 167 3.30 -17.70 14.01
N LEU A 168 2.36 -17.12 13.27
CA LEU A 168 2.64 -16.14 12.24
C LEU A 168 2.94 -14.77 12.84
N ALA A 169 2.16 -14.35 13.85
CA ALA A 169 2.43 -13.14 14.61
C ALA A 169 3.77 -13.23 15.34
N LEU A 170 4.06 -14.37 15.98
CA LEU A 170 5.34 -14.61 16.64
C LEU A 170 6.54 -14.51 15.69
N ALA A 171 6.43 -15.11 14.50
CA ALA A 171 7.50 -15.07 13.52
C ALA A 171 7.78 -13.65 13.01
N LYS A 172 6.72 -12.85 12.79
CA LYS A 172 6.85 -11.44 12.39
C LYS A 172 7.56 -10.60 13.44
N GLU A 173 7.09 -10.71 14.68
CA GLU A 173 7.66 -9.95 15.79
C GLU A 173 9.11 -10.40 16.05
N GLY A 174 9.39 -11.71 15.98
CA GLY A 174 10.76 -12.23 16.08
C GLY A 174 11.69 -11.61 15.04
N PHE A 175 11.24 -11.54 13.78
CA PHE A 175 12.02 -10.89 12.72
C PHE A 175 12.27 -9.40 13.01
N ILE A 176 11.26 -8.65 13.48
CA ILE A 176 11.43 -7.24 13.87
C ILE A 176 12.45 -7.11 15.02
N GLN A 177 12.37 -7.97 16.04
CA GLN A 177 13.28 -7.96 17.17
C GLN A 177 14.73 -8.27 16.77
N MET A 178 14.94 -9.12 15.75
CA MET A 178 16.29 -9.35 15.21
C MET A 178 16.93 -8.05 14.68
N PHE A 179 16.18 -7.25 13.93
CA PHE A 179 16.68 -5.96 13.42
C PHE A 179 16.91 -4.95 14.54
N ILE A 180 16.04 -4.91 15.55
CA ILE A 180 16.22 -4.04 16.72
C ILE A 180 17.51 -4.40 17.46
N LYS A 181 17.70 -5.68 17.82
CA LYS A 181 18.91 -6.18 18.48
C LYS A 181 20.17 -5.91 17.66
N PHE A 182 20.09 -6.09 16.34
CA PHE A 182 21.21 -5.79 15.46
C PHE A 182 21.53 -4.28 15.44
N ALA A 183 20.51 -3.43 15.39
CA ALA A 183 20.72 -1.98 15.46
C ALA A 183 21.31 -1.55 16.82
N ASP A 184 21.01 -2.23 17.93
CA ASP A 184 21.70 -2.04 19.22
C ASP A 184 23.18 -2.42 19.14
N SER A 185 23.48 -3.56 18.51
CA SER A 185 24.87 -4.00 18.30
C SER A 185 25.68 -3.00 17.46
N ILE A 186 25.05 -2.42 16.43
CA ILE A 186 25.66 -1.44 15.55
C ILE A 186 25.92 -0.11 16.26
N LYS A 187 25.02 0.33 17.14
CA LYS A 187 25.22 1.53 17.97
C LYS A 187 26.56 1.47 18.71
N ASN A 188 26.82 0.35 19.38
CA ASN A 188 28.06 0.15 20.14
C ASN A 188 29.29 0.11 19.21
N ALA A 189 29.19 -0.62 18.09
CA ALA A 189 30.28 -0.72 17.13
C ALA A 189 30.60 0.62 16.43
N ALA A 190 29.59 1.45 16.17
CA ALA A 190 29.77 2.78 15.60
C ALA A 190 30.57 3.69 16.53
N SER A 191 30.31 3.60 17.85
CA SER A 191 31.03 4.38 18.84
C SER A 191 32.51 4.01 18.90
N GLU A 192 32.82 2.71 18.93
CA GLU A 192 34.21 2.22 18.86
C GLU A 192 34.90 2.59 17.55
N PHE A 193 34.18 2.49 16.43
CA PHE A 193 34.70 2.83 15.10
C PHE A 193 35.05 4.32 14.99
N THR A 194 34.15 5.20 15.46
CA THR A 194 34.33 6.65 15.40
C THR A 194 35.62 7.08 16.07
N ARG A 195 35.84 6.62 17.31
CA ARG A 195 37.06 6.90 18.07
C ARG A 195 38.33 6.44 17.35
N LYS A 196 38.30 5.25 16.75
CA LYS A 196 39.48 4.68 16.07
C LYS A 196 39.79 5.41 14.76
N TYR A 197 38.78 5.65 13.94
CA TYR A 197 38.98 6.08 12.56
C TYR A 197 39.29 7.57 12.45
N ILE A 198 38.75 8.41 13.34
CA ILE A 198 39.11 9.83 13.43
C ILE A 198 40.63 9.99 13.65
N ILE A 199 41.22 9.14 14.51
CA ILE A 199 42.66 9.11 14.77
C ILE A 199 43.44 8.62 13.53
N GLU A 200 42.96 7.58 12.84
CA GLU A 200 43.63 7.03 11.65
C GLU A 200 43.53 7.94 10.41
N ALA A 201 42.44 8.70 10.27
CA ALA A 201 42.21 9.65 9.18
C ALA A 201 43.02 10.95 9.35
N SER A 202 43.42 11.26 10.58
CA SER A 202 44.34 12.36 10.88
C SER A 202 45.73 11.99 10.36
N GLY A 203 46.16 12.64 9.28
CA GLY A 203 47.42 12.33 8.61
C GLY A 203 48.63 12.50 9.55
N ILE A 204 49.81 12.01 9.16
CA ILE A 204 51.01 12.02 10.03
C ILE A 204 51.39 13.38 10.63
N PHE A 205 50.96 14.48 9.99
CA PHE A 205 51.21 15.85 10.45
C PHE A 205 50.14 16.37 11.42
N ASP A 206 48.95 15.76 11.46
CA ASP A 206 47.87 16.09 12.39
C ASP A 206 47.93 15.23 13.67
N ILE A 207 48.75 14.17 13.71
CA ILE A 207 48.91 13.26 14.87
C ILE A 207 49.30 14.00 16.15
N ILE A 208 50.11 15.06 16.07
CA ILE A 208 50.61 15.72 17.30
C ILE A 208 49.50 16.51 18.00
N PRO A 209 48.74 17.41 17.34
CA PRO A 209 47.56 18.03 17.94
C PRO A 209 46.45 17.01 18.31
N THR A 210 46.15 16.05 17.43
CA THR A 210 45.07 15.07 17.66
C THR A 210 45.40 14.02 18.72
N ALA A 211 46.67 13.73 19.00
CA ALA A 211 47.04 12.88 20.13
C ALA A 211 46.95 13.62 21.48
N ILE A 212 46.88 14.96 21.46
CA ILE A 212 46.74 15.80 22.65
C ILE A 212 45.25 16.01 22.96
N ASP A 213 44.44 16.26 21.93
CA ASP A 213 43.03 16.64 22.06
C ASP A 213 42.21 16.22 20.82
N PRO A 214 41.83 14.93 20.69
CA PRO A 214 41.02 14.45 19.58
C PRO A 214 39.54 14.75 19.83
N ASP A 215 38.80 15.07 18.76
CA ASP A 215 37.34 15.15 18.80
C ASP A 215 36.74 13.90 19.45
N ASP A 216 36.05 14.13 20.56
CA ASP A 216 35.49 13.06 21.37
C ASP A 216 33.99 12.89 21.13
N GLN A 217 33.55 11.64 21.18
CA GLN A 217 32.13 11.32 21.18
C GLN A 217 31.55 11.66 22.55
N ILE A 218 30.60 12.59 22.61
CA ILE A 218 29.87 12.94 23.82
C ILE A 218 28.83 11.85 24.13
N ALA A 219 27.99 11.53 23.17
CA ALA A 219 26.86 10.61 23.36
C ALA A 219 26.31 10.11 22.04
N ASP A 220 25.54 9.02 22.08
CA ASP A 220 24.84 8.52 20.91
C ASP A 220 23.49 7.89 21.27
N VAL A 221 22.55 7.99 20.33
CA VAL A 221 21.18 7.50 20.48
C VAL A 221 20.72 6.84 19.19
N ARG A 222 19.94 5.77 19.33
CA ARG A 222 19.34 5.06 18.21
C ARG A 222 17.83 4.96 18.39
N PHE A 223 17.11 5.32 17.34
CA PHE A 223 15.67 5.19 17.22
C PHE A 223 15.31 4.13 16.17
N VAL A 224 14.29 3.34 16.44
CA VAL A 224 13.78 2.33 15.52
C VAL A 224 12.26 2.48 15.43
N PHE A 225 11.77 2.62 14.21
CA PHE A 225 10.35 2.79 13.93
C PHE A 225 9.93 1.82 12.84
N ASN A 226 8.92 0.99 13.09
CA ASN A 226 8.31 0.18 12.04
C ASN A 226 7.06 0.87 11.47
N GLU A 227 6.59 0.44 10.29
CA GLU A 227 5.38 1.00 9.65
C GLU A 227 4.15 1.04 10.59
N GLN A 228 4.00 0.06 11.47
CA GLN A 228 2.86 0.01 12.39
C GLN A 228 2.93 1.09 13.47
N GLN A 229 4.12 1.37 14.01
CA GLN A 229 4.36 2.45 14.96
C GLN A 229 4.18 3.80 14.28
N ILE A 230 4.79 3.97 13.11
CA ILE A 230 4.79 5.22 12.34
C ILE A 230 3.37 5.63 11.93
N ASN A 231 2.55 4.69 11.48
CA ASN A 231 1.15 4.93 11.15
C ASN A 231 0.28 5.17 12.39
N GLY A 232 0.66 4.58 13.55
CA GLY A 232 -0.08 4.67 14.81
C GLY A 232 0.19 5.95 15.59
N GLU A 233 1.42 6.45 15.55
CA GLU A 233 1.97 7.43 16.49
C GLU A 233 2.51 8.67 15.78
N SER A 234 1.91 9.09 14.64
CA SER A 234 2.28 10.36 14.00
C SER A 234 2.22 11.48 15.04
N GLY A 235 3.40 11.92 15.49
CA GLY A 235 3.55 12.55 16.80
C GLY A 235 5.00 12.93 17.07
N SER A 236 5.16 13.94 17.93
CA SER A 236 6.47 14.43 18.36
C SER A 236 7.21 13.33 19.11
N LEU A 237 8.44 13.06 18.70
CA LEU A 237 9.35 12.19 19.42
C LEU A 237 9.91 13.00 20.60
N LEU A 238 9.41 12.69 21.80
CA LEU A 238 9.79 13.41 23.01
C LEU A 238 11.22 13.07 23.45
N LEU A 239 11.98 14.14 23.70
CA LEU A 239 13.21 14.27 24.51
C LEU A 239 13.88 12.94 24.88
N THR A 240 14.83 12.49 24.05
CA THR A 240 15.74 11.42 24.49
C THR A 240 16.97 12.05 25.11
N PRO A 241 17.27 11.75 26.39
CA PRO A 241 18.49 12.25 27.02
C PRO A 241 19.70 11.59 26.37
N LEU A 242 20.65 12.43 25.97
CA LEU A 242 22.00 12.10 25.53
C LEU A 242 22.92 12.42 26.72
N ILE A 243 23.42 11.40 27.38
CA ILE A 243 24.19 11.54 28.62
C ILE A 243 25.59 11.01 28.37
N SER A 244 26.59 11.87 28.58
CA SER A 244 27.98 11.43 28.72
C SER A 244 28.26 11.12 30.18
N THR A 245 28.95 10.01 30.44
CA THR A 245 29.39 9.66 31.78
C THR A 245 30.85 9.25 31.82
N GLU A 246 31.58 9.76 32.80
CA GLU A 246 32.96 9.37 33.11
C GLU A 246 32.99 8.89 34.57
N ASP A 247 33.55 7.69 34.81
CA ASP A 247 33.58 7.04 36.14
C ASP A 247 32.21 6.99 36.85
N GLY A 248 31.13 6.80 36.07
CA GLY A 248 29.76 6.76 36.58
C GLY A 248 29.18 8.12 36.99
N LYS A 249 29.88 9.23 36.73
CA LYS A 249 29.37 10.59 36.91
C LYS A 249 28.97 11.19 35.56
N VAL A 250 27.81 11.83 35.52
CA VAL A 250 27.37 12.58 34.34
C VAL A 250 28.31 13.77 34.12
N THR A 251 29.08 13.73 33.04
CA THR A 251 29.98 14.82 32.63
C THR A 251 29.23 15.82 31.78
N ALA A 252 28.46 15.35 30.80
CA ALA A 252 27.61 16.18 29.95
C ALA A 252 26.18 15.63 29.83
N SER A 253 25.20 16.52 29.63
CA SER A 253 23.80 16.14 29.46
C SER A 253 23.12 17.01 28.41
N TYR A 254 22.62 16.32 27.38
CA TYR A 254 21.94 16.88 26.23
C TYR A 254 20.56 16.23 26.06
N TYR A 255 19.65 16.92 25.38
CA TYR A 255 18.36 16.36 24.99
C TYR A 255 18.10 16.60 23.52
N LEU A 256 17.85 15.53 22.79
CA LEU A 256 17.48 15.59 21.39
C LEU A 256 15.95 15.61 21.25
N ILE A 257 15.42 16.62 20.56
CA ILE A 257 14.00 16.73 20.23
C ILE A 257 13.83 16.51 18.74
N GLY A 258 12.87 15.66 18.38
CA GLY A 258 12.49 15.46 17.00
C GLY A 258 11.04 15.05 16.84
N GLN A 259 10.69 14.66 15.63
CA GLN A 259 9.38 14.11 15.30
C GLN A 259 9.52 13.08 14.19
N VAL A 260 8.58 12.13 14.19
CA VAL A 260 8.38 11.22 13.06
C VAL A 260 6.97 11.46 12.54
N THR A 261 6.89 11.76 11.26
CA THR A 261 5.61 11.98 10.57
C THR A 261 5.45 10.93 9.49
N SER A 262 4.20 10.62 9.16
CA SER A 262 3.93 9.71 8.06
C SER A 262 2.66 9.99 7.31
N ARG A 263 2.62 9.43 6.11
CA ARG A 263 1.45 9.45 5.24
C ARG A 263 1.35 8.12 4.51
N LEU A 264 0.23 7.44 4.69
CA LEU A 264 -0.09 6.24 3.93
C LEU A 264 -0.44 6.63 2.49
N GLN A 265 0.16 5.93 1.52
CA GLN A 265 -0.08 6.12 0.09
C GLN A 265 -0.54 4.80 -0.53
N ARG A 266 -1.57 4.87 -1.38
CA ARG A 266 -2.04 3.74 -2.20
C ARG A 266 -1.04 3.51 -3.33
N VAL A 267 -0.61 2.26 -3.52
CA VAL A 267 0.28 1.88 -4.64
C VAL A 267 -0.25 0.59 -5.25
N GLY A 268 -0.76 0.69 -6.47
CA GLY A 268 -1.30 -0.47 -7.19
C GLY A 268 -2.60 -1.03 -6.58
N ASN A 269 -2.74 -2.35 -6.64
CA ASN A 269 -3.97 -3.09 -6.30
C ASN A 269 -4.01 -3.52 -4.83
N ASP A 270 -3.93 -2.54 -3.92
CA ASP A 270 -4.01 -2.79 -2.47
C ASP A 270 -5.41 -3.15 -1.98
N ILE A 271 -6.39 -2.91 -2.84
CA ILE A 271 -7.77 -3.37 -2.71
C ILE A 271 -7.99 -4.35 -3.85
N ILE A 272 -8.35 -5.58 -3.51
CA ILE A 272 -8.73 -6.59 -4.49
C ILE A 272 -10.22 -6.83 -4.32
N HIS A 273 -11.00 -6.57 -5.36
CA HIS A 273 -12.41 -6.93 -5.42
C HIS A 273 -12.57 -8.19 -6.28
N SER A 274 -13.30 -9.17 -5.76
CA SER A 274 -13.74 -10.33 -6.51
C SER A 274 -15.21 -10.60 -6.27
N THR A 275 -15.90 -11.10 -7.29
CA THR A 275 -17.31 -11.50 -7.22
C THR A 275 -17.42 -12.97 -7.56
N SER A 276 -18.15 -13.71 -6.74
CA SER A 276 -18.44 -15.13 -6.96
C SER A 276 -19.94 -15.37 -6.91
N ARG A 277 -20.47 -16.15 -7.86
CA ARG A 277 -21.87 -16.57 -7.87
C ARG A 277 -22.02 -17.79 -6.97
N LEU A 278 -22.86 -17.69 -5.95
CA LEU A 278 -23.09 -18.76 -4.97
C LEU A 278 -24.17 -19.74 -5.45
N ASP A 279 -25.26 -19.19 -5.97
CA ASP A 279 -26.40 -19.98 -6.43
C ASP A 279 -27.03 -19.33 -7.67
N ARG A 280 -27.72 -20.15 -8.45
CA ARG A 280 -28.52 -19.75 -9.62
C ARG A 280 -29.76 -20.63 -9.68
N VAL A 281 -30.87 -20.11 -9.18
CA VAL A 281 -32.14 -20.80 -9.15
C VAL A 281 -33.00 -20.31 -10.31
N LYS A 282 -33.55 -21.24 -11.07
CA LYS A 282 -34.55 -20.91 -12.09
C LYS A 282 -35.83 -20.49 -11.37
N PHE A 283 -36.21 -19.23 -11.51
CA PHE A 283 -37.35 -18.63 -10.83
C PHE A 283 -38.63 -18.73 -11.67
N ASP A 284 -38.52 -18.47 -12.97
CA ASP A 284 -39.66 -18.54 -13.90
C ASP A 284 -39.21 -19.05 -15.27
N SER A 285 -40.15 -19.56 -16.04
CA SER A 285 -39.97 -19.79 -17.48
C SER A 285 -41.29 -19.89 -18.17
N SER A 286 -41.31 -19.40 -19.40
CA SER A 286 -42.46 -19.56 -20.27
C SER A 286 -42.01 -19.70 -21.73
N GLU A 287 -43.00 -19.86 -22.58
CA GLU A 287 -42.83 -19.89 -24.03
C GLU A 287 -43.70 -18.79 -24.64
N PHE A 288 -43.14 -18.01 -25.55
CA PHE A 288 -43.88 -17.04 -26.34
C PHE A 288 -44.02 -17.55 -27.77
N ILE A 289 -45.25 -17.61 -28.26
CA ILE A 289 -45.54 -18.00 -29.64
C ILE A 289 -45.78 -16.73 -30.45
N VAL A 290 -44.98 -16.52 -31.48
CA VAL A 290 -45.09 -15.37 -32.37
C VAL A 290 -46.39 -15.47 -33.19
N ASN A 291 -47.39 -14.68 -32.84
CA ASN A 291 -48.71 -14.70 -33.49
C ASN A 291 -48.88 -13.59 -34.54
N GLN A 292 -47.94 -12.65 -34.64
CA GLN A 292 -47.99 -11.54 -35.59
C GLN A 292 -47.01 -11.77 -36.74
N PRO A 293 -47.41 -11.56 -38.00
CA PRO A 293 -46.57 -11.83 -39.17
C PRO A 293 -45.44 -10.82 -39.41
N GLU A 294 -45.36 -9.74 -38.62
CA GLU A 294 -44.48 -8.60 -38.91
C GLU A 294 -43.24 -8.48 -38.01
N ILE A 295 -42.87 -9.50 -37.25
CA ILE A 295 -41.61 -9.45 -36.48
C ILE A 295 -40.46 -9.87 -37.41
N PRO A 296 -39.51 -8.98 -37.77
CA PRO A 296 -38.42 -9.34 -38.66
C PRO A 296 -37.67 -10.55 -38.15
N CYS A 297 -37.34 -11.49 -39.05
CA CYS A 297 -36.59 -12.70 -38.71
C CYS A 297 -37.30 -13.69 -37.78
N MET A 298 -38.62 -13.61 -37.65
CA MET A 298 -39.43 -14.61 -36.96
C MET A 298 -40.68 -14.94 -37.76
N ASP A 299 -40.87 -16.22 -38.07
CA ASP A 299 -42.10 -16.68 -38.72
C ASP A 299 -43.24 -16.78 -37.69
N GLN A 300 -44.48 -16.59 -38.14
CA GLN A 300 -45.66 -16.89 -37.32
C GLN A 300 -45.60 -18.35 -36.85
N GLY A 301 -45.83 -18.56 -35.55
CA GLY A 301 -45.71 -19.87 -34.90
C GLY A 301 -44.31 -20.17 -34.33
N THR A 302 -43.33 -19.27 -34.51
CA THR A 302 -42.02 -19.41 -33.84
C THR A 302 -42.20 -19.41 -32.33
N ILE A 303 -41.63 -20.42 -31.65
CA ILE A 303 -41.68 -20.56 -30.19
C ILE A 303 -40.37 -20.03 -29.60
N ILE A 304 -40.49 -19.05 -28.71
CA ILE A 304 -39.38 -18.45 -27.99
C ILE A 304 -39.47 -18.90 -26.54
N LYS A 305 -38.57 -19.79 -26.13
CA LYS A 305 -38.48 -20.20 -24.73
C LYS A 305 -37.57 -19.23 -23.99
N TRP A 306 -37.98 -18.86 -22.78
CA TRP A 306 -37.16 -18.06 -21.89
C TRP A 306 -37.20 -18.62 -20.47
N SER A 307 -36.19 -18.28 -19.67
CA SER A 307 -36.09 -18.65 -18.27
C SER A 307 -35.50 -17.47 -17.50
N LEU A 308 -36.15 -17.10 -16.41
CA LEU A 308 -35.68 -16.07 -15.50
C LEU A 308 -34.96 -16.75 -14.33
N TYR A 309 -33.74 -16.33 -14.05
CA TYR A 309 -32.93 -16.86 -12.98
C TYR A 309 -32.73 -15.82 -11.88
N LYS A 310 -32.73 -16.31 -10.64
CA LYS A 310 -32.34 -15.60 -9.44
C LYS A 310 -30.97 -16.10 -8.98
N SER A 311 -30.03 -15.18 -8.80
CA SER A 311 -28.67 -15.50 -8.39
C SER A 311 -28.27 -14.80 -7.11
N SER A 312 -27.72 -15.59 -6.19
CA SER A 312 -27.00 -15.08 -5.03
C SER A 312 -25.52 -14.96 -5.37
N PHE A 313 -24.91 -13.88 -4.91
CA PHE A 313 -23.51 -13.53 -5.11
C PHE A 313 -22.84 -13.30 -3.75
N LYS A 314 -21.54 -13.60 -3.72
CA LYS A 314 -20.61 -13.16 -2.70
C LYS A 314 -19.62 -12.21 -3.36
N ASP A 315 -19.67 -10.94 -2.98
CA ASP A 315 -18.59 -10.00 -3.25
C ASP A 315 -17.57 -10.08 -2.10
N GLU A 316 -16.30 -10.05 -2.44
CA GLU A 316 -15.19 -10.06 -1.50
C GLU A 316 -14.29 -8.88 -1.84
N ILE A 317 -14.18 -7.95 -0.88
CA ILE A 317 -13.22 -6.85 -0.92
C ILE A 317 -12.10 -7.16 0.06
N HIS A 318 -10.88 -7.27 -0.44
CA HIS A 318 -9.70 -7.57 0.33
C HIS A 318 -8.78 -6.35 0.40
N PHE A 319 -8.64 -5.81 1.61
CA PHE A 319 -7.67 -4.78 1.94
C PHE A 319 -6.35 -5.44 2.36
N THR A 320 -5.35 -5.40 1.48
CA THR A 320 -4.14 -6.25 1.61
C THR A 320 -3.10 -5.74 2.61
N TYR A 321 -3.20 -4.48 3.05
CA TYR A 321 -2.21 -3.85 3.94
C TYR A 321 -2.57 -4.09 5.42
N PRO A 322 -1.83 -4.94 6.16
CA PRO A 322 -2.27 -5.46 7.46
C PRO A 322 -1.89 -4.58 8.65
N PHE A 323 -1.23 -3.44 8.43
CA PHE A 323 -0.65 -2.63 9.51
C PHE A 323 -1.55 -1.47 9.97
N VAL A 324 -2.78 -1.38 9.44
CA VAL A 324 -3.77 -0.37 9.79
C VAL A 324 -5.12 -1.03 10.06
N ASN A 325 -5.97 -0.32 10.82
CA ASN A 325 -7.37 -0.70 10.94
C ASN A 325 -8.14 -0.21 9.71
N VAL A 326 -9.23 -0.89 9.37
CA VAL A 326 -10.08 -0.50 8.24
C VAL A 326 -11.51 -0.38 8.73
N GLU A 327 -12.09 0.80 8.57
CA GLU A 327 -13.50 1.05 8.75
C GLU A 327 -14.20 0.93 7.41
N TRP A 328 -15.32 0.23 7.38
CA TRP A 328 -16.10 0.00 6.17
C TRP A 328 -17.43 0.71 6.27
N ALA A 329 -17.94 1.21 5.14
CA ALA A 329 -19.30 1.69 5.02
C ALA A 329 -19.87 1.36 3.65
N ILE A 330 -21.18 1.15 3.58
CA ILE A 330 -21.89 0.86 2.33
C ILE A 330 -22.96 1.91 2.15
N ASN A 331 -22.91 2.66 1.05
CA ASN A 331 -23.75 3.84 0.82
C ASN A 331 -23.80 4.75 2.06
N ASP A 332 -22.62 5.10 2.59
CA ASP A 332 -22.41 5.92 3.79
C ASP A 332 -22.90 5.32 5.12
N ILE A 333 -23.45 4.10 5.12
CA ILE A 333 -23.83 3.37 6.34
C ILE A 333 -22.60 2.64 6.89
N ARG A 334 -22.04 3.15 7.99
CA ARG A 334 -20.88 2.55 8.67
C ARG A 334 -21.19 1.18 9.27
N LEU A 335 -20.28 0.23 9.07
CA LEU A 335 -20.35 -1.12 9.61
C LEU A 335 -19.63 -1.17 10.97
N TYR A 336 -20.36 -1.38 12.06
CA TYR A 336 -19.82 -1.34 13.43
C TYR A 336 -19.52 -2.72 14.02
N SER A 337 -20.12 -3.79 13.48
CA SER A 337 -19.94 -5.17 13.93
C SER A 337 -19.11 -5.97 12.94
N THR A 338 -18.59 -7.13 13.36
CA THR A 338 -17.89 -8.07 12.46
C THR A 338 -18.83 -8.79 11.50
N GLU A 339 -20.14 -8.81 11.77
CA GLU A 339 -21.15 -9.32 10.86
C GLU A 339 -22.49 -8.62 11.10
N GLY A 340 -23.31 -8.55 10.07
CA GLY A 340 -24.63 -7.94 10.18
C GLY A 340 -25.36 -7.89 8.85
N THR A 341 -26.47 -7.19 8.85
CA THR A 341 -27.26 -6.88 7.65
C THR A 341 -27.53 -5.39 7.64
N ILE A 342 -27.28 -4.75 6.52
CA ILE A 342 -27.70 -3.37 6.28
C ILE A 342 -28.89 -3.34 5.35
N GLU A 343 -29.70 -2.29 5.48
CA GLU A 343 -30.82 -2.02 4.57
C GLU A 343 -30.75 -0.56 4.11
N PHE A 344 -30.99 -0.33 2.83
CA PHE A 344 -31.08 1.02 2.27
C PHE A 344 -32.01 1.02 1.05
N ASP A 345 -32.55 2.20 0.75
CA ASP A 345 -33.45 2.39 -0.39
C ASP A 345 -32.61 2.70 -1.65
N THR A 346 -32.80 1.94 -2.73
CA THR A 346 -32.12 2.16 -4.01
C THR A 346 -33.03 1.81 -5.19
N SER A 347 -32.63 2.23 -6.39
CA SER A 347 -33.31 1.88 -7.63
C SER A 347 -32.91 0.47 -8.05
N CYS A 348 -33.85 -0.46 -8.00
CA CYS A 348 -33.68 -1.84 -8.43
C CYS A 348 -34.23 -2.05 -9.83
N SER A 349 -33.59 -2.94 -10.58
CA SER A 349 -34.00 -3.33 -11.92
C SER A 349 -34.32 -4.82 -11.99
N PHE A 350 -35.37 -5.15 -12.73
CA PHE A 350 -35.87 -6.52 -12.92
C PHE A 350 -36.02 -6.74 -14.41
N ASP A 351 -35.32 -7.74 -14.94
CA ASP A 351 -35.47 -8.12 -16.33
C ASP A 351 -36.73 -8.97 -16.50
N GLU A 352 -37.63 -8.51 -17.36
CA GLU A 352 -38.88 -9.14 -17.73
C GLU A 352 -38.84 -9.46 -19.24
N PHE A 353 -39.49 -10.53 -19.66
CA PHE A 353 -39.64 -10.85 -21.08
C PHE A 353 -40.77 -9.98 -21.68
N ASP A 354 -40.52 -9.27 -22.81
CA ASP A 354 -41.46 -8.26 -23.35
C ASP A 354 -41.68 -8.29 -24.87
N MET A 355 -42.30 -9.35 -25.37
CA MET A 355 -42.69 -9.40 -26.78
C MET A 355 -44.04 -8.72 -27.05
N PRO A 356 -44.23 -8.09 -28.24
CA PRO A 356 -43.36 -8.15 -29.43
C PRO A 356 -42.30 -7.03 -29.52
N GLN A 357 -42.25 -6.11 -28.57
CA GLN A 357 -41.47 -4.86 -28.71
C GLN A 357 -39.97 -5.07 -28.44
N ASN A 358 -39.59 -5.80 -27.39
CA ASN A 358 -38.21 -6.08 -27.03
C ASN A 358 -38.11 -7.42 -26.29
N PHE A 359 -37.17 -8.31 -26.62
CA PHE A 359 -37.08 -9.58 -25.88
C PHE A 359 -36.87 -9.43 -24.37
N VAL A 360 -36.25 -8.34 -23.94
CA VAL A 360 -36.07 -7.97 -22.53
C VAL A 360 -36.59 -6.55 -22.33
N LYS A 361 -37.47 -6.37 -21.36
CA LYS A 361 -37.80 -5.09 -20.76
C LYS A 361 -37.27 -5.07 -19.34
N THR A 362 -36.54 -4.04 -19.00
CA THR A 362 -36.12 -3.82 -17.62
C THR A 362 -37.16 -2.95 -16.93
N ARG A 363 -37.85 -3.51 -15.93
CA ARG A 363 -38.67 -2.74 -15.00
C ARG A 363 -37.78 -2.17 -13.91
N THR A 364 -37.95 -0.89 -13.60
CA THR A 364 -37.21 -0.22 -12.52
C THR A 364 -38.18 0.20 -11.42
N GLU A 365 -37.83 -0.07 -10.17
CA GLU A 365 -38.59 0.36 -9.01
C GLU A 365 -37.67 0.63 -7.82
N ASN A 366 -38.04 1.60 -6.98
CA ASN A 366 -37.31 1.86 -5.75
C ASN A 366 -37.68 0.80 -4.72
N ARG A 367 -36.67 0.12 -4.17
CA ARG A 367 -36.86 -0.88 -3.10
C ARG A 367 -35.86 -0.66 -1.98
N ARG A 368 -36.28 -1.09 -0.79
CA ARG A 368 -35.37 -1.32 0.33
C ARG A 368 -34.65 -2.64 0.12
N VAL A 369 -33.36 -2.59 -0.17
CA VAL A 369 -32.52 -3.78 -0.39
C VAL A 369 -31.80 -4.17 0.88
N LYS A 370 -31.41 -5.45 0.99
CA LYS A 370 -30.68 -6.01 2.11
C LYS A 370 -29.34 -6.57 1.66
N ILE A 371 -28.26 -6.15 2.33
CA ILE A 371 -26.93 -6.73 2.15
C ILE A 371 -26.46 -7.29 3.48
N ARG A 372 -26.23 -8.61 3.52
CA ARG A 372 -25.54 -9.24 4.65
C ARG A 372 -24.05 -9.07 4.47
N TYR A 373 -23.33 -8.74 5.52
CA TYR A 373 -21.88 -8.57 5.49
C TYR A 373 -21.18 -9.39 6.58
N VAL A 374 -19.92 -9.73 6.32
CA VAL A 374 -18.98 -10.32 7.29
C VAL A 374 -17.61 -9.67 7.09
N ILE A 375 -17.05 -9.07 8.14
CA ILE A 375 -15.71 -8.52 8.22
C ILE A 375 -14.81 -9.56 8.88
N ILE A 376 -13.74 -9.95 8.19
CA ILE A 376 -12.78 -10.92 8.70
C ILE A 376 -11.42 -10.25 8.88
N ASP A 377 -10.85 -10.39 10.06
CA ASP A 377 -9.45 -10.07 10.31
C ASP A 377 -8.57 -11.22 9.84
N GLY A 378 -7.95 -11.06 8.67
CA GLY A 378 -7.01 -12.04 8.13
C GLY A 378 -5.60 -11.93 8.73
N GLY A 379 -5.42 -11.09 9.76
CA GLY A 379 -4.14 -10.84 10.42
C GLY A 379 -3.09 -10.40 9.40
N ALA A 380 -2.10 -11.26 9.16
CA ALA A 380 -1.02 -11.01 8.21
C ALA A 380 -1.48 -10.79 6.76
N LYS A 381 -2.64 -11.33 6.39
CA LYS A 381 -3.19 -11.19 5.04
C LYS A 381 -3.95 -9.89 4.85
N GLY A 382 -4.24 -9.13 5.91
CA GLY A 382 -5.06 -7.92 5.84
C GLY A 382 -6.51 -8.16 6.24
N LYS A 383 -7.43 -7.27 5.83
CA LYS A 383 -8.86 -7.32 6.20
C LYS A 383 -9.71 -7.71 5.00
N PHE A 384 -10.75 -8.50 5.24
CA PHE A 384 -11.70 -8.91 4.22
C PHE A 384 -13.09 -8.41 4.58
N LEU A 385 -13.82 -7.91 3.59
CA LEU A 385 -15.26 -7.64 3.67
C LEU A 385 -15.97 -8.55 2.68
N HIS A 386 -16.74 -9.49 3.19
CA HIS A 386 -17.63 -10.34 2.40
C HIS A 386 -19.03 -9.75 2.41
N LEU A 387 -19.63 -9.61 1.23
CA LEU A 387 -20.98 -9.08 1.04
C LEU A 387 -21.83 -10.10 0.31
N TYR A 388 -23.06 -10.26 0.76
CA TYR A 388 -24.01 -11.22 0.24
C TYR A 388 -25.31 -10.49 -0.07
N ASN A 389 -25.74 -10.54 -1.33
CA ASN A 389 -27.02 -9.96 -1.73
C ASN A 389 -28.18 -10.91 -1.41
N ASN A 390 -29.37 -10.34 -1.33
CA ASN A 390 -30.62 -11.08 -1.40
C ASN A 390 -31.14 -11.07 -2.85
N PRO A 391 -31.31 -12.24 -3.50
CA PRO A 391 -31.74 -12.29 -4.89
C PRO A 391 -33.16 -11.76 -5.12
N GLU A 392 -34.00 -11.62 -4.09
CA GLU A 392 -35.34 -11.05 -4.23
C GLU A 392 -35.33 -9.54 -4.51
N ASP A 393 -34.21 -8.88 -4.22
CA ASP A 393 -34.11 -7.42 -4.24
C ASP A 393 -33.94 -6.82 -5.64
N GLY A 394 -33.63 -7.64 -6.64
CA GLY A 394 -33.41 -7.17 -8.02
C GLY A 394 -31.94 -6.98 -8.35
N ASN A 395 -31.68 -6.42 -9.53
CA ASN A 395 -30.38 -5.91 -9.94
C ASN A 395 -30.21 -4.48 -9.40
N PHE A 396 -29.14 -4.20 -8.67
CA PHE A 396 -28.89 -2.87 -8.10
C PHE A 396 -27.40 -2.62 -7.93
N ASP A 397 -27.04 -1.33 -7.86
CA ASP A 397 -25.67 -0.88 -7.61
C ASP A 397 -25.54 -0.31 -6.19
N TYR A 398 -24.36 -0.44 -5.60
CA TYR A 398 -24.03 0.18 -4.33
C TYR A 398 -22.54 0.52 -4.25
N ILE A 399 -22.20 1.46 -3.38
CA ILE A 399 -20.83 1.92 -3.16
C ILE A 399 -20.35 1.37 -1.83
N VAL A 400 -19.21 0.71 -1.84
CA VAL A 400 -18.48 0.37 -0.62
C VAL A 400 -17.37 1.39 -0.44
N THR A 401 -17.46 2.18 0.61
CA THR A 401 -16.36 3.05 1.05
C THR A 401 -15.55 2.36 2.14
N TRP A 402 -14.27 2.66 2.18
CA TRP A 402 -13.38 2.17 3.22
C TRP A 402 -12.45 3.29 3.67
N LYS A 403 -12.01 3.18 4.91
CA LYS A 403 -11.15 4.16 5.57
C LYS A 403 -10.09 3.44 6.38
N ALA A 404 -8.83 3.62 5.98
CA ALA A 404 -7.70 3.18 6.77
C ALA A 404 -7.51 4.14 7.94
N VAL A 405 -7.55 3.62 9.16
CA VAL A 405 -7.39 4.39 10.40
C VAL A 405 -6.20 3.88 11.21
N SER A 406 -5.49 4.82 11.85
CA SER A 406 -4.41 4.49 12.76
C SER A 406 -4.92 3.80 14.02
N LYS A 407 -4.01 3.29 14.86
CA LYS A 407 -4.38 2.76 16.19
C LYS A 407 -5.01 3.82 17.09
N LEU A 408 -4.67 5.10 16.88
CA LEU A 408 -5.24 6.24 17.59
C LEU A 408 -6.53 6.77 16.94
N GLY A 409 -7.03 6.11 15.89
CA GLY A 409 -8.25 6.50 15.18
C GLY A 409 -8.07 7.68 14.22
N GLN A 410 -6.83 8.04 13.85
CA GLN A 410 -6.56 9.08 12.85
C GLN A 410 -6.79 8.55 11.43
N ASP A 411 -7.35 9.40 10.58
CA ASP A 411 -7.64 9.11 9.19
C ASP A 411 -6.34 9.09 8.37
N LEU A 412 -5.98 7.94 7.81
CA LEU A 412 -4.76 7.79 7.02
C LEU A 412 -5.04 7.84 5.52
N LEU A 413 -6.08 7.14 5.08
CA LEU A 413 -6.44 7.00 3.67
C LEU A 413 -7.92 6.61 3.54
N HIS A 414 -8.58 7.05 2.48
CA HIS A 414 -9.94 6.63 2.15
C HIS A 414 -10.00 6.15 0.70
N GLY A 415 -10.98 5.29 0.41
CA GLY A 415 -11.26 4.85 -0.94
C GLY A 415 -12.66 4.28 -1.06
N MET A 416 -13.01 3.89 -2.28
CA MET A 416 -14.36 3.41 -2.61
C MET A 416 -14.30 2.42 -3.77
N GLU A 417 -15.24 1.47 -3.77
CA GLU A 417 -15.46 0.49 -4.81
C GLU A 417 -16.94 0.51 -5.20
N TYR A 418 -17.21 0.57 -6.51
CA TYR A 418 -18.58 0.46 -7.05
C TYR A 418 -18.88 -1.00 -7.32
N ILE A 419 -19.96 -1.53 -6.74
CA ILE A 419 -20.38 -2.91 -6.93
C ILE A 419 -21.74 -2.94 -7.61
N SER A 420 -21.81 -3.71 -8.71
CA SER A 420 -23.05 -4.01 -9.40
C SER A 420 -23.52 -5.42 -9.08
N ASN A 421 -24.71 -5.52 -8.51
CA ASN A 421 -25.35 -6.79 -8.24
C ASN A 421 -26.29 -7.20 -9.38
N TYR A 422 -26.07 -8.39 -9.94
CA TYR A 422 -26.84 -8.92 -11.08
C TYR A 422 -27.71 -10.11 -10.65
N ALA A 423 -28.54 -9.93 -9.62
CA ALA A 423 -29.38 -10.98 -9.04
C ALA A 423 -30.42 -11.58 -9.99
N TYR A 424 -30.93 -10.83 -10.97
CA TYR A 424 -31.89 -11.28 -11.96
C TYR A 424 -31.25 -11.39 -13.35
N GLU A 425 -31.38 -12.56 -13.96
CA GLU A 425 -30.85 -12.85 -15.30
C GLU A 425 -31.94 -13.51 -16.16
N LEU A 426 -32.38 -12.83 -17.22
CA LEU A 426 -33.27 -13.43 -18.23
C LEU A 426 -32.42 -14.17 -19.27
N GLU A 427 -32.66 -15.46 -19.43
CA GLU A 427 -32.04 -16.31 -20.44
C GLU A 427 -33.08 -16.68 -21.49
N ILE A 428 -32.80 -16.36 -22.75
CA ILE A 428 -33.60 -16.80 -23.90
C ILE A 428 -32.90 -18.01 -24.52
N ASP A 429 -33.68 -18.96 -25.04
CA ASP A 429 -33.14 -20.16 -25.68
C ASP A 429 -31.99 -19.80 -26.65
N PRO A 430 -30.76 -20.27 -26.38
CA PRO A 430 -29.59 -19.91 -27.17
C PRO A 430 -29.70 -20.41 -28.62
N ILE A 431 -30.46 -21.48 -28.89
CA ILE A 431 -30.72 -21.97 -30.25
C ILE A 431 -31.57 -20.97 -31.02
N PHE A 432 -32.61 -20.45 -30.39
CA PHE A 432 -33.45 -19.40 -30.97
C PHE A 432 -32.63 -18.12 -31.22
N LEU A 433 -31.94 -17.60 -30.19
CA LEU A 433 -31.14 -16.38 -30.31
C LEU A 433 -30.13 -16.48 -31.45
N LYS A 434 -29.42 -17.61 -31.55
CA LYS A 434 -28.48 -17.88 -32.65
C LYS A 434 -29.14 -17.76 -34.03
N LYS A 435 -30.29 -18.39 -34.24
CA LYS A 435 -31.01 -18.34 -35.53
C LYS A 435 -31.51 -16.92 -35.83
N TYR A 436 -32.07 -16.26 -34.83
CA TYR A 436 -32.58 -14.90 -34.94
C TYR A 436 -31.47 -13.92 -35.35
N PHE A 437 -30.32 -13.96 -34.66
CA PHE A 437 -29.16 -13.14 -35.03
C PHE A 437 -28.62 -13.46 -36.43
N GLN A 438 -28.52 -14.74 -36.81
CA GLN A 438 -28.11 -15.11 -38.16
C GLN A 438 -29.02 -14.54 -39.25
N CYS A 439 -30.31 -14.40 -38.99
CA CYS A 439 -31.22 -13.76 -39.92
C CYS A 439 -31.02 -12.24 -39.97
N LEU A 440 -30.95 -11.56 -38.82
CA LEU A 440 -30.71 -10.11 -38.77
C LEU A 440 -29.42 -9.71 -39.49
N LEU A 441 -28.37 -10.53 -39.38
CA LEU A 441 -27.12 -10.37 -40.10
C LEU A 441 -27.29 -10.40 -41.62
N ARG A 442 -28.04 -11.37 -42.13
CA ARG A 442 -28.31 -11.49 -43.56
C ARG A 442 -29.11 -10.30 -44.08
N GLN A 443 -30.02 -9.76 -43.27
CA GLN A 443 -30.83 -8.59 -43.64
C GLN A 443 -30.05 -7.27 -43.56
N SER A 444 -29.13 -7.14 -42.60
CA SER A 444 -28.33 -5.91 -42.40
C SER A 444 -27.09 -5.82 -43.28
N GLY A 445 -26.62 -6.93 -43.87
CA GLY A 445 -25.42 -6.96 -44.70
C GLY A 445 -24.10 -6.77 -43.94
N VAL A 446 -24.12 -6.78 -42.59
CA VAL A 446 -22.97 -6.56 -41.71
C VAL A 446 -22.75 -7.79 -40.84
N ASP A 447 -21.51 -8.26 -40.68
CA ASP A 447 -21.14 -9.49 -39.96
C ASP A 447 -20.99 -9.28 -38.44
N ILE A 448 -22.09 -8.96 -37.75
CA ILE A 448 -22.24 -8.75 -36.29
C ILE A 448 -21.95 -10.03 -35.45
N TYR A 449 -21.92 -11.23 -36.05
CA TYR A 449 -21.78 -12.51 -35.31
C TYR A 449 -20.44 -12.64 -34.56
N ARG A 450 -19.42 -11.89 -34.96
CA ARG A 450 -18.11 -11.87 -34.31
C ARG A 450 -18.10 -11.08 -33.00
N ASN A 451 -19.04 -10.16 -32.80
CA ASN A 451 -19.09 -9.25 -31.64
C ASN A 451 -20.00 -9.74 -30.51
N VAL A 452 -20.96 -10.62 -30.78
CA VAL A 452 -21.93 -11.15 -29.79
C VAL A 452 -21.30 -12.15 -28.81
N ARG A 453 -20.17 -12.77 -29.17
CA ARG A 453 -19.60 -13.90 -28.41
C ARG A 453 -18.68 -13.49 -27.25
N SER A 454 -18.35 -12.20 -27.06
CA SER A 454 -17.22 -11.81 -26.19
C SER A 454 -17.56 -11.18 -24.83
N LYS A 455 -18.79 -10.77 -24.50
CA LYS A 455 -19.34 -10.52 -23.12
C LYS A 455 -20.62 -9.67 -23.19
N LYS A 456 -21.53 -9.88 -22.22
CA LYS A 456 -22.65 -9.01 -21.76
C LYS A 456 -23.07 -7.89 -22.74
N PHE A 457 -23.77 -8.23 -23.82
CA PHE A 457 -24.58 -7.25 -24.53
C PHE A 457 -25.95 -7.19 -23.85
N ASN A 458 -26.38 -5.99 -23.44
CA ASN A 458 -27.77 -5.77 -23.09
C ASN A 458 -28.57 -5.84 -24.40
N ILE A 459 -29.72 -6.53 -24.43
CA ILE A 459 -30.55 -6.64 -25.64
C ILE A 459 -30.93 -5.28 -26.23
N LYS A 460 -30.98 -4.21 -25.40
CA LYS A 460 -31.08 -2.82 -25.87
C LYS A 460 -29.96 -2.38 -26.82
N ASP A 461 -28.72 -2.81 -26.60
CA ASP A 461 -27.56 -2.49 -27.46
C ASP A 461 -27.61 -3.20 -28.84
N LEU A 462 -28.45 -4.23 -28.97
CA LEU A 462 -28.66 -4.98 -30.22
C LEU A 462 -29.90 -4.51 -30.98
N MET A 463 -30.87 -3.93 -30.29
CA MET A 463 -32.10 -3.37 -30.87
C MET A 463 -31.90 -1.92 -31.35
N ASP A 464 -30.91 -1.21 -30.81
CA ASP A 464 -30.39 0.03 -31.38
C ASP A 464 -28.85 0.00 -31.34
N PRO A 465 -28.16 -0.39 -32.43
CA PRO A 465 -26.68 -0.39 -32.48
C PRO A 465 -26.09 1.03 -32.50
N GLN A 466 -26.92 2.07 -32.59
CA GLN A 466 -26.46 3.45 -32.78
C GLN A 466 -25.78 4.10 -31.57
N PRO A 467 -26.09 3.86 -30.28
CA PRO A 467 -25.50 4.64 -29.20
C PRO A 467 -24.00 4.41 -29.04
N LYS A 468 -23.53 3.16 -29.04
CA LYS A 468 -22.11 2.83 -28.93
C LYS A 468 -21.34 3.14 -30.21
N PHE A 469 -21.98 2.97 -31.38
CA PHE A 469 -21.37 3.32 -32.66
C PHE A 469 -21.30 4.83 -32.90
N ARG A 470 -22.36 5.59 -32.55
CA ARG A 470 -22.32 7.07 -32.54
C ARG A 470 -21.34 7.58 -31.50
N GLN A 471 -21.29 6.99 -30.31
CA GLN A 471 -20.31 7.38 -29.30
C GLN A 471 -18.87 7.07 -29.75
N TYR A 472 -18.65 5.96 -30.46
CA TYR A 472 -17.38 5.70 -31.16
C TYR A 472 -17.11 6.76 -32.24
N GLU A 473 -18.05 7.02 -33.16
CA GLU A 473 -17.91 8.01 -34.23
C GLU A 473 -17.70 9.44 -33.71
N ASP A 474 -18.39 9.83 -32.64
CA ASP A 474 -18.29 11.16 -32.02
C ASP A 474 -16.92 11.30 -31.34
N ILE A 475 -16.45 10.26 -30.64
CA ILE A 475 -15.08 10.23 -30.11
C ILE A 475 -14.05 10.27 -31.24
N MET A 476 -14.26 9.53 -32.34
CA MET A 476 -13.37 9.55 -33.50
C MET A 476 -13.32 10.94 -34.17
N LYS A 477 -14.46 11.61 -34.33
CA LYS A 477 -14.54 12.98 -34.85
C LYS A 477 -13.81 13.98 -33.97
N ILE A 478 -13.95 13.88 -32.65
CA ILE A 478 -13.22 14.73 -31.69
C ILE A 478 -11.71 14.47 -31.80
N MET A 479 -11.28 13.21 -31.88
CA MET A 479 -9.86 12.86 -32.00
C MET A 479 -9.25 13.36 -33.33
N ASP A 480 -10.00 13.28 -34.44
CA ASP A 480 -9.56 13.82 -35.73
C ASP A 480 -9.49 15.36 -35.72
N GLN A 481 -10.38 16.05 -35.02
CA GLN A 481 -10.32 17.50 -34.82
C GLN A 481 -9.08 17.91 -33.98
N ILE A 482 -8.80 17.19 -32.90
CA ILE A 482 -7.61 17.43 -32.06
C ILE A 482 -6.32 17.19 -32.87
N HIS A 483 -6.27 16.13 -33.68
CA HIS A 483 -5.16 15.84 -34.57
C HIS A 483 -4.97 16.93 -35.64
N THR A 484 -6.05 17.36 -36.29
CA THR A 484 -6.01 18.44 -37.29
C THR A 484 -5.55 19.78 -36.68
N GLY A 485 -5.79 19.98 -35.38
CA GLY A 485 -5.26 21.11 -34.60
C GLY A 485 -3.79 20.99 -34.19
N GLY A 486 -3.08 19.93 -34.57
CA GLY A 486 -1.67 19.71 -34.26
C GLY A 486 -1.36 19.26 -32.83
N LEU A 487 -2.39 18.87 -32.06
CA LEU A 487 -2.25 18.46 -30.66
C LEU A 487 -1.96 16.98 -30.46
N LEU A 488 -2.09 16.17 -31.53
CA LEU A 488 -1.74 14.75 -31.54
C LEU A 488 -0.92 14.43 -32.79
N SER A 489 0.15 13.66 -32.62
CA SER A 489 0.88 13.07 -33.74
C SER A 489 0.09 11.92 -34.40
N ASN A 490 0.49 11.50 -35.61
CA ASN A 490 -0.14 10.37 -36.31
C ASN A 490 -0.08 9.07 -35.50
N ASP A 491 1.03 8.81 -34.82
CA ASP A 491 1.25 7.58 -34.06
C ASP A 491 0.41 7.54 -32.77
N GLU A 492 0.24 8.69 -32.11
CA GLU A 492 -0.64 8.83 -30.94
C GLU A 492 -2.10 8.66 -31.33
N LEU A 493 -2.53 9.28 -32.45
CA LEU A 493 -3.89 9.13 -32.96
C LEU A 493 -4.17 7.65 -33.29
N PHE A 494 -3.26 6.97 -33.99
CA PHE A 494 -3.41 5.55 -34.32
C PHE A 494 -3.53 4.68 -33.06
N THR A 495 -2.67 4.92 -32.05
CA THR A 495 -2.68 4.18 -30.78
C THR A 495 -3.98 4.39 -30.02
N ILE A 496 -4.48 5.63 -29.97
CA ILE A 496 -5.74 5.98 -29.32
C ILE A 496 -6.93 5.35 -30.07
N LYS A 497 -6.93 5.39 -31.41
CA LYS A 497 -7.95 4.72 -32.25
C LYS A 497 -7.98 3.22 -31.99
N GLN A 498 -6.81 2.56 -31.94
CA GLN A 498 -6.70 1.14 -31.61
C GLN A 498 -7.20 0.83 -30.19
N PHE A 499 -6.84 1.66 -29.20
CA PHE A 499 -7.29 1.48 -27.82
C PHE A 499 -8.81 1.62 -27.69
N ILE A 500 -9.40 2.64 -28.32
CA ILE A 500 -10.85 2.87 -28.32
C ILE A 500 -11.57 1.75 -29.05
N ALA A 501 -11.09 1.36 -30.24
CA ALA A 501 -11.64 0.25 -30.99
C ALA A 501 -11.60 -1.06 -30.18
N ASN A 502 -10.49 -1.36 -29.51
CA ASN A 502 -10.38 -2.51 -28.60
C ASN A 502 -11.33 -2.41 -27.40
N LYS A 503 -11.50 -1.22 -26.82
CA LYS A 503 -12.45 -0.97 -25.71
C LYS A 503 -13.91 -1.19 -26.13
N PHE A 504 -14.25 -0.87 -27.38
CA PHE A 504 -15.57 -1.09 -27.95
C PHE A 504 -15.72 -2.41 -28.72
N ASN A 505 -14.69 -3.25 -28.78
CA ASN A 505 -14.64 -4.46 -29.61
C ASN A 505 -14.96 -4.21 -31.10
N ILE A 506 -14.52 -3.07 -31.63
CA ILE A 506 -14.60 -2.70 -33.05
C ILE A 506 -13.24 -3.00 -33.68
N LYS A 507 -13.19 -3.54 -34.90
CA LYS A 507 -11.92 -3.60 -35.64
C LYS A 507 -11.58 -2.18 -36.11
N ALA A 508 -10.47 -1.64 -35.59
CA ALA A 508 -9.91 -0.35 -35.99
C ALA A 508 -9.59 -0.29 -37.48
#